data_AF-A0A512N4L9-F1
#
_entry.id   AF-A0A512N4L9-F1
#
_cell.length_a   1.000
_cell.length_b   1.000
_cell.length_c   1.000
_cell.angle_alpha   90.00
_cell.angle_beta   90.00
_cell.angle_gamma   90.00
#
_symmetry.space_group_name_H-M   'P 1'
#
loop_
_entity.id
_entity.type
_entity.pdbx_description
1 polymer ?
#
loop_
_entity_poly.entity_id
_entity_poly.type
_entity_poly.pdbx_seq_one_letter_code
_entity_poly.pdbx_strand_id
1 'polypeptide(L)'
;MRNITMVEANNDWGSGWNFANGLANQAINVSSPYLLSIGGTSLSTFASAPLDSTISTTPYPSQALYGLAMAGDLATIWRLVQGGLTVLPHNVEADAAEKTFLESVWNSLTLTGNSLQPSFGMGDGGVDTTQATPSYQAAFGLTPTTVNPGGGTGRGTPDVSANSGGNMLYAGPNWDMSPGPTPSGGYWGTSAATPLWASLIAQIDAIFHDQGLPNLGYANDLIYTAAAVAPASFNDITYGNNVMSFLYGGPIDNDGTQITLTGYGYHAGPGYDLTTGLGSPNGTLLARALTAIGHSQMHDSSPDMLDLDDQGGWRSGAEQSLMFQAMSAHGARGDLTLGSENSSFSSPASGAYAWTSRFAQQSLQSDFDADLVRLYDKQGLGVAMQTHLSQDEHLGVSINSTSAQAVQGTLTADFGFADFLSSSGAVRVARPVAVAETAGGRDDATAIVRLRQNGEDSLSLTFYRVDDLSGSIAGRQPGDAGYAEAAQARAYHLVGGGTSINGPGYGEFLQAGLANIDAGNLVAMKLVNHTTGDTFWGFSQGNEVVAGQHVGHLWSYGLNTWGWEDLRGGGDRDFNDLVVQLDFTSQSGHNWLV
;
A
#
# COMPACT_ATOMS: atom_id res chain seq x y z
N MET A 1 -24.89 -4.22 -16.05
CA MET A 1 -24.85 -3.07 -15.11
C MET A 1 -24.69 -1.79 -15.92
N ARG A 2 -24.95 -0.60 -15.35
CA ARG A 2 -24.99 0.69 -16.10
C ARG A 2 -23.64 1.43 -16.18
N ASN A 3 -22.52 0.79 -15.78
CA ASN A 3 -21.20 1.40 -15.65
C ASN A 3 -21.20 2.67 -14.75
N ILE A 4 -21.74 2.53 -13.54
CA ILE A 4 -21.87 3.61 -12.56
C ILE A 4 -21.24 3.14 -11.26
N THR A 5 -20.34 3.94 -10.70
CA THR A 5 -19.85 3.76 -9.33
C THR A 5 -20.87 4.30 -8.35
N MET A 6 -21.29 3.46 -7.40
CA MET A 6 -22.17 3.87 -6.32
C MET A 6 -21.39 3.85 -5.01
N VAL A 7 -21.30 5.00 -4.37
CA VAL A 7 -20.71 5.16 -3.04
C VAL A 7 -21.83 5.38 -2.02
N GLU A 8 -21.73 4.76 -0.86
CA GLU A 8 -22.75 4.83 0.18
C GLU A 8 -22.09 5.03 1.55
N ALA A 9 -22.61 5.96 2.33
CA ALA A 9 -22.17 6.18 3.71
C ALA A 9 -22.55 4.97 4.56
N ASN A 10 -21.62 4.45 5.37
CA ASN A 10 -21.91 3.28 6.19
C ASN A 10 -22.95 3.60 7.29
N ASN A 11 -22.58 4.43 8.27
CA ASN A 11 -23.45 5.23 9.17
C ASN A 11 -22.62 5.81 10.33
N ASP A 12 -23.31 6.53 11.22
CA ASP A 12 -22.73 7.38 12.27
C ASP A 12 -23.00 6.88 13.71
N TRP A 13 -23.41 5.61 13.87
CA TRP A 13 -23.83 5.03 15.15
C TRP A 13 -22.83 4.02 15.75
N GLY A 14 -21.64 3.91 15.17
CA GLY A 14 -20.66 2.88 15.52
C GLY A 14 -21.23 1.47 15.33
N SER A 15 -20.58 0.48 15.94
CA SER A 15 -20.86 -0.94 15.71
C SER A 15 -22.29 -1.39 16.00
N GLY A 16 -23.09 -0.61 16.74
CA GLY A 16 -24.43 -1.02 17.18
C GLY A 16 -25.57 -0.58 16.27
N TRP A 17 -25.34 0.33 15.31
CA TRP A 17 -26.35 0.90 14.42
C TRP A 17 -27.65 1.35 15.14
N ASN A 18 -27.49 1.88 16.36
CA ASN A 18 -28.57 2.28 17.29
C ASN A 18 -29.58 1.19 17.70
N PHE A 19 -29.24 -0.09 17.53
CA PHE A 19 -30.07 -1.19 18.02
C PHE A 19 -29.73 -1.57 19.46
N ALA A 20 -30.71 -1.43 20.35
CA ALA A 20 -30.60 -1.77 21.76
C ALA A 20 -30.72 -3.28 22.04
N ASN A 21 -30.01 -4.12 21.27
CA ASN A 21 -30.02 -5.58 21.42
C ASN A 21 -28.75 -6.14 22.08
N GLY A 22 -27.82 -5.27 22.45
CA GLY A 22 -26.56 -5.64 23.09
C GLY A 22 -25.56 -6.33 22.17
N LEU A 23 -25.69 -6.16 20.85
CA LEU A 23 -24.85 -6.77 19.82
C LEU A 23 -24.29 -5.71 18.86
N ALA A 24 -23.28 -6.09 18.07
CA ALA A 24 -22.90 -5.32 16.89
C ALA A 24 -23.93 -5.56 15.76
N ASN A 25 -24.33 -4.53 15.03
CA ASN A 25 -25.35 -4.60 13.99
C ASN A 25 -24.84 -3.86 12.75
N GLN A 26 -24.38 -4.60 11.75
CA GLN A 26 -24.05 -4.01 10.47
C GLN A 26 -25.33 -3.54 9.76
N ALA A 27 -25.29 -2.33 9.19
CA ALA A 27 -26.39 -1.77 8.42
C ALA A 27 -26.61 -2.50 7.08
N ILE A 28 -27.44 -3.56 7.10
CA ILE A 28 -27.63 -4.48 5.95
C ILE A 28 -28.17 -3.82 4.67
N ASN A 29 -28.87 -2.69 4.81
CA ASN A 29 -29.45 -1.96 3.67
C ASN A 29 -28.43 -1.08 2.93
N VAL A 30 -27.27 -0.82 3.53
CA VAL A 30 -26.16 -0.04 2.95
C VAL A 30 -24.87 -0.85 2.81
N SER A 31 -24.87 -2.11 3.26
CA SER A 31 -23.78 -3.08 3.06
C SER A 31 -23.99 -3.95 1.83
N SER A 32 -24.48 -3.41 0.72
CA SER A 32 -24.53 -4.20 -0.51
C SER A 32 -23.11 -4.46 -1.03
N PRO A 33 -22.77 -5.68 -1.49
CA PRO A 33 -21.47 -5.97 -2.09
C PRO A 33 -21.22 -5.29 -3.45
N TYR A 34 -22.22 -4.58 -3.97
CA TYR A 34 -22.11 -3.80 -5.22
C TYR A 34 -22.03 -2.28 -4.98
N LEU A 35 -21.95 -1.86 -3.72
CA LEU A 35 -21.70 -0.48 -3.32
C LEU A 35 -20.29 -0.39 -2.75
N LEU A 36 -19.61 0.73 -3.00
CA LEU A 36 -18.41 1.10 -2.27
C LEU A 36 -18.85 1.77 -0.97
N SER A 37 -18.73 1.04 0.14
CA SER A 37 -19.13 1.50 1.48
C SER A 37 -18.05 2.37 2.10
N ILE A 38 -18.42 3.57 2.50
CA ILE A 38 -17.53 4.60 3.04
C ILE A 38 -17.71 4.71 4.55
N GLY A 39 -16.66 4.36 5.29
CA GLY A 39 -16.56 4.57 6.74
C GLY A 39 -15.99 5.93 7.11
N GLY A 40 -15.74 6.12 8.40
CA GLY A 40 -15.34 7.41 8.94
C GLY A 40 -14.04 7.39 9.74
N THR A 41 -13.19 8.37 9.48
CA THR A 41 -11.97 8.65 10.24
C THR A 41 -12.04 10.01 10.95
N SER A 42 -11.18 10.22 11.94
CA SER A 42 -10.96 11.50 12.60
C SER A 42 -9.54 11.95 12.30
N LEU A 43 -9.40 13.11 11.65
CA LEU A 43 -8.11 13.68 11.30
C LEU A 43 -7.69 14.76 12.29
N SER A 44 -6.48 14.62 12.83
CA SER A 44 -5.80 15.61 13.65
C SER A 44 -4.61 16.19 12.88
N THR A 45 -4.56 17.51 12.74
CA THR A 45 -3.41 18.21 12.17
C THR A 45 -2.36 18.48 13.25
N PHE A 46 -1.17 18.93 12.87
CA PHE A 46 -0.18 19.40 13.84
C PHE A 46 -0.68 20.58 14.70
N ALA A 47 -1.60 21.39 14.18
CA ALA A 47 -2.23 22.48 14.93
C ALA A 47 -3.22 21.96 15.98
N SER A 48 -4.01 20.95 15.65
CA SER A 48 -5.07 20.44 16.54
C SER A 48 -4.57 19.37 17.51
N ALA A 49 -3.58 18.57 17.13
CA ALA A 49 -3.04 17.48 17.94
C ALA A 49 -2.61 17.87 19.36
N PRO A 50 -1.89 18.99 19.61
CA PRO A 50 -1.52 19.38 20.98
C PRO A 50 -2.72 19.79 21.84
N LEU A 51 -3.86 20.14 21.22
CA LEU A 51 -5.10 20.55 21.89
C LEU A 51 -6.05 19.37 22.18
N ASP A 52 -5.81 18.22 21.57
CA ASP A 52 -6.62 17.02 21.74
C ASP A 52 -6.16 16.22 22.97
N SER A 53 -6.97 16.26 24.02
CA SER A 53 -6.68 15.56 25.28
C SER A 53 -6.59 14.03 25.18
N THR A 54 -7.06 13.41 24.09
CA THR A 54 -6.98 11.96 23.90
C THR A 54 -5.60 11.52 23.43
N ILE A 55 -4.84 12.41 22.80
CA ILE A 55 -3.50 12.14 22.23
C ILE A 55 -2.40 13.07 22.78
N SER A 56 -2.78 14.14 23.49
CA SER A 56 -1.93 15.10 24.18
C SER A 56 -2.41 15.26 25.64
N THR A 57 -1.91 14.42 26.55
CA THR A 57 -2.37 14.40 27.95
C THR A 57 -1.43 15.15 28.90
N THR A 58 -2.00 15.92 29.83
CA THR A 58 -1.28 16.50 30.99
C THR A 58 -1.68 15.79 32.29
N PRO A 59 -0.75 15.55 33.24
CA PRO A 59 0.61 16.08 33.33
C PRO A 59 1.70 15.16 32.74
N TYR A 60 1.35 14.11 31.98
CA TYR A 60 2.30 13.13 31.44
C TYR A 60 2.46 13.20 29.90
N PRO A 61 2.84 14.37 29.32
CA PRO A 61 2.87 14.55 27.88
C PRO A 61 3.82 13.58 27.17
N SER A 62 4.92 13.20 27.82
CA SER A 62 5.90 12.23 27.28
C SER A 62 5.40 10.79 27.19
N GLN A 63 4.20 10.49 27.70
CA GLN A 63 3.55 9.18 27.57
C GLN A 63 2.37 9.23 26.58
N ALA A 64 1.98 10.44 26.14
CA ALA A 64 0.92 10.64 25.19
C ALA A 64 1.44 10.45 23.76
N LEU A 65 0.57 10.04 22.84
CA LEU A 65 0.92 9.80 21.43
C LEU A 65 1.65 10.99 20.80
N TYR A 66 1.11 12.20 20.99
CA TYR A 66 1.72 13.44 20.50
C TYR A 66 3.12 13.64 21.08
N GLY A 67 3.29 13.52 22.40
CA GLY A 67 4.59 13.74 23.02
C GLY A 67 5.64 12.66 22.67
N LEU A 68 5.24 11.41 22.47
CA LEU A 68 6.12 10.35 21.98
C LEU A 68 6.60 10.64 20.56
N ALA A 69 5.69 11.05 19.66
CA ALA A 69 6.03 11.42 18.30
C ALA A 69 7.00 12.63 18.25
N MET A 70 6.71 13.67 19.03
CA MET A 70 7.59 14.84 19.16
C MET A 70 8.95 14.51 19.78
N ALA A 71 9.05 13.45 20.59
CA ALA A 71 10.30 12.95 21.16
C ALA A 71 11.10 12.03 20.23
N GLY A 72 10.61 11.76 19.01
CA GLY A 72 11.31 10.89 18.06
C GLY A 72 11.11 9.39 18.33
N ASP A 73 10.05 8.98 19.02
CA ASP A 73 9.77 7.56 19.25
C ASP A 73 9.51 6.82 17.92
N LEU A 74 10.43 5.93 17.55
CA LEU A 74 10.43 5.25 16.25
C LEU A 74 9.16 4.44 16.02
N ALA A 75 8.65 3.74 17.04
CA ALA A 75 7.45 2.90 16.92
C ALA A 75 6.21 3.75 16.66
N THR A 76 6.09 4.87 17.40
CA THR A 76 5.01 5.82 17.24
C THR A 76 5.03 6.45 15.85
N ILE A 77 6.18 7.00 15.43
CA ILE A 77 6.31 7.64 14.12
C ILE A 77 6.03 6.64 13.00
N TRP A 78 6.52 5.40 13.12
CA TRP A 78 6.32 4.37 12.09
C TRP A 78 4.83 4.08 11.86
N ARG A 79 4.08 3.98 12.96
CA ARG A 79 2.64 3.77 12.91
C ARG A 79 1.87 5.00 12.42
N LEU A 80 2.34 6.21 12.70
CA LEU A 80 1.75 7.43 12.15
C LEU A 80 2.00 7.56 10.64
N VAL A 81 3.18 7.16 10.13
CA VAL A 81 3.47 7.13 8.69
C VAL A 81 2.53 6.17 7.96
N GLN A 82 2.27 5.00 8.54
CA GLN A 82 1.27 4.07 8.02
C GLN A 82 -0.10 4.74 7.85
N GLY A 83 -0.49 5.59 8.82
CA GLY A 83 -1.72 6.39 8.81
C GLY A 83 -1.62 7.73 8.07
N GLY A 84 -0.59 7.97 7.26
CA GLY A 84 -0.51 9.13 6.35
C GLY A 84 0.36 10.30 6.82
N LEU A 85 1.14 10.16 7.90
CA LEU A 85 2.15 11.15 8.28
C LEU A 85 3.26 11.21 7.21
N THR A 86 3.51 12.40 6.66
CA THR A 86 4.55 12.61 5.62
C THR A 86 5.70 13.52 6.05
N VAL A 87 5.65 14.04 7.29
CA VAL A 87 6.65 14.95 7.85
C VAL A 87 7.08 14.50 9.22
N LEU A 88 8.38 14.60 9.50
CA LEU A 88 8.94 14.26 10.79
C LEU A 88 8.45 15.27 11.86
N PRO A 89 7.79 14.83 12.95
CA PRO A 89 7.09 15.74 13.87
C PRO A 89 7.94 16.86 14.49
N HIS A 90 9.24 16.68 14.67
CA HIS A 90 10.11 17.70 15.28
C HIS A 90 10.65 18.76 14.29
N ASN A 91 10.33 18.64 12.99
CA ASN A 91 10.78 19.54 11.92
C ASN A 91 9.68 20.46 11.39
N VAL A 92 8.51 20.50 12.02
CA VAL A 92 7.34 21.24 11.53
C VAL A 92 7.53 22.74 11.75
N GLU A 93 7.86 23.46 10.68
CA GLU A 93 7.80 24.93 10.64
C GLU A 93 6.34 25.44 10.74
N ALA A 94 6.16 26.74 10.96
CA ALA A 94 4.85 27.35 11.24
C ALA A 94 3.80 27.18 10.11
N ASP A 95 4.21 26.79 8.90
CA ASP A 95 3.35 26.54 7.73
C ASP A 95 2.84 25.09 7.62
N ALA A 96 3.43 24.15 8.35
CA ALA A 96 3.03 22.74 8.37
C ALA A 96 1.97 22.42 9.45
N ALA A 97 1.40 23.45 10.09
CA ALA A 97 0.34 23.35 11.09
C ALA A 97 -0.90 22.59 10.60
N GLU A 98 -1.23 22.68 9.31
CA GLU A 98 -2.39 22.02 8.68
C GLU A 98 -2.08 20.62 8.15
N LYS A 99 -0.81 20.16 8.17
CA LYS A 99 -0.49 18.79 7.75
C LYS A 99 -1.06 17.78 8.74
N THR A 100 -1.47 16.63 8.23
CA THR A 100 -1.94 15.50 9.04
C THR A 100 -0.86 15.05 10.00
N PHE A 101 -1.19 15.02 11.30
CA PHE A 101 -0.39 14.39 12.34
C PHE A 101 -0.87 12.96 12.59
N LEU A 102 -2.18 12.77 12.70
CA LEU A 102 -2.83 11.49 12.98
C LEU A 102 -4.14 11.42 12.22
N GLU A 103 -4.42 10.26 11.65
CA GLU A 103 -5.78 9.86 11.27
C GLU A 103 -6.16 8.60 12.07
N SER A 104 -7.31 8.63 12.74
CA SER A 104 -7.82 7.56 13.62
C SER A 104 -9.25 7.17 13.24
N VAL A 105 -9.79 6.09 13.81
CA VAL A 105 -11.22 5.76 13.68
C VAL A 105 -12.04 6.93 14.19
N TRP A 106 -13.06 7.34 13.43
CA TRP A 106 -13.95 8.39 13.90
C TRP A 106 -14.80 7.89 15.07
N ASN A 107 -14.52 8.43 16.25
CA ASN A 107 -15.30 8.20 17.46
C ASN A 107 -15.24 9.45 18.33
N SER A 108 -16.33 10.22 18.38
CA SER A 108 -16.40 11.45 19.17
C SER A 108 -17.03 11.29 20.55
N LEU A 109 -17.37 10.06 20.96
CA LEU A 109 -18.08 9.83 22.21
C LEU A 109 -17.19 10.08 23.43
N THR A 110 -17.72 10.84 24.37
CA THR A 110 -17.10 11.12 25.67
C THR A 110 -18.04 10.69 26.79
N LEU A 111 -17.55 9.87 27.71
CA LEU A 111 -18.26 9.51 28.94
C LEU A 111 -17.78 10.39 30.09
N THR A 112 -18.59 11.36 30.52
CA THR A 112 -18.30 12.23 31.67
C THR A 112 -19.22 11.87 32.84
N GLY A 113 -18.64 11.23 33.87
CA GLY A 113 -19.42 10.59 34.92
C GLY A 113 -20.27 9.48 34.32
N ASN A 114 -21.59 9.66 34.34
CA ASN A 114 -22.54 8.73 33.73
C ASN A 114 -23.11 9.25 32.41
N SER A 115 -22.78 10.48 31.98
CA SER A 115 -23.34 11.06 30.76
C SER A 115 -22.44 10.78 29.56
N LEU A 116 -23.01 10.13 28.55
CA LEU A 116 -22.37 9.88 27.26
C LEU A 116 -22.80 10.97 26.28
N GLN A 117 -21.84 11.67 25.67
CA GLN A 117 -22.09 12.78 24.75
C GLN A 117 -21.04 12.82 23.62
N PRO A 118 -21.42 13.23 22.40
CA PRO A 118 -22.80 13.31 21.88
C PRO A 118 -23.50 11.94 21.89
N SER A 119 -24.78 11.86 21.51
CA SER A 119 -25.51 10.57 21.53
C SER A 119 -25.22 9.61 20.37
N PHE A 120 -24.52 10.12 19.36
CA PHE A 120 -24.03 9.44 18.15
C PHE A 120 -22.84 10.25 17.59
N GLY A 121 -22.09 9.69 16.64
CA GLY A 121 -20.86 10.34 16.14
C GLY A 121 -19.69 9.38 16.05
N MET A 122 -19.94 8.17 15.54
CA MET A 122 -18.94 7.13 15.39
C MET A 122 -19.09 6.48 14.02
N GLY A 123 -17.98 6.27 13.32
CA GLY A 123 -18.00 5.52 12.07
C GLY A 123 -18.42 4.07 12.32
N ASP A 124 -19.44 3.59 11.62
CA ASP A 124 -19.81 2.18 11.65
C ASP A 124 -18.90 1.30 10.78
N GLY A 125 -18.87 0.02 11.13
CA GLY A 125 -18.21 -1.04 10.42
C GLY A 125 -18.46 -2.37 11.14
N GLY A 126 -18.52 -3.45 10.36
CA GLY A 126 -18.93 -4.75 10.84
C GLY A 126 -19.18 -5.75 9.73
N VAL A 127 -19.90 -6.82 10.05
CA VAL A 127 -20.12 -7.94 9.13
C VAL A 127 -21.60 -8.14 8.88
N ASP A 128 -22.00 -8.04 7.62
CA ASP A 128 -23.31 -8.49 7.17
C ASP A 128 -23.27 -10.00 6.90
N THR A 129 -23.75 -10.78 7.87
CA THR A 129 -23.80 -12.24 7.81
C THR A 129 -24.97 -12.78 6.96
N THR A 130 -25.82 -11.90 6.41
CA THR A 130 -26.90 -12.31 5.50
C THR A 130 -26.42 -12.49 4.05
N GLN A 131 -25.23 -11.96 3.76
CA GLN A 131 -24.54 -12.08 2.48
C GLN A 131 -23.26 -12.89 2.67
N ALA A 132 -22.83 -13.62 1.64
CA ALA A 132 -21.51 -14.23 1.64
C ALA A 132 -20.42 -13.14 1.55
N THR A 133 -19.20 -13.47 2.00
CA THR A 133 -18.02 -12.64 1.70
C THR A 133 -17.87 -12.51 0.18
N PRO A 134 -17.88 -11.29 -0.38
CA PRO A 134 -17.76 -11.10 -1.83
C PRO A 134 -16.43 -11.58 -2.37
N SER A 135 -16.39 -11.93 -3.65
CA SER A 135 -15.19 -12.47 -4.30
C SER A 135 -13.98 -11.54 -4.19
N TYR A 136 -14.16 -10.22 -4.28
CA TYR A 136 -13.07 -9.26 -4.15
C TYR A 136 -12.48 -9.22 -2.73
N GLN A 137 -13.29 -9.36 -1.68
CA GLN A 137 -12.80 -9.48 -0.30
C GLN A 137 -12.12 -10.84 -0.07
N ALA A 138 -12.70 -11.92 -0.62
CA ALA A 138 -12.12 -13.26 -0.52
C ALA A 138 -10.78 -13.37 -1.25
N ALA A 139 -10.66 -12.82 -2.46
CA ALA A 139 -9.42 -12.76 -3.24
C ALA A 139 -8.35 -11.89 -2.56
N PHE A 140 -8.76 -10.86 -1.82
CA PHE A 140 -7.85 -10.09 -0.97
C PHE A 140 -7.38 -10.85 0.28
N GLY A 141 -7.98 -12.02 0.57
CA GLY A 141 -7.65 -12.86 1.72
C GLY A 141 -8.49 -12.60 2.97
N LEU A 142 -9.62 -11.90 2.83
CA LEU A 142 -10.47 -11.58 3.95
C LEU A 142 -11.48 -12.70 4.22
N THR A 143 -11.72 -12.96 5.50
CA THR A 143 -12.87 -13.72 5.99
C THR A 143 -13.54 -12.93 7.11
N PRO A 144 -14.23 -11.81 6.80
CA PRO A 144 -14.85 -10.96 7.80
C PRO A 144 -15.76 -11.79 8.71
N THR A 145 -15.50 -11.72 10.01
CA THR A 145 -16.20 -12.52 11.03
C THR A 145 -16.84 -11.61 12.06
N THR A 146 -18.11 -11.83 12.37
CA THR A 146 -18.81 -11.01 13.38
C THR A 146 -18.28 -11.28 14.79
N VAL A 147 -18.20 -10.21 15.61
CA VAL A 147 -17.86 -10.30 17.04
C VAL A 147 -19.02 -10.79 17.91
N ASN A 148 -20.23 -10.91 17.32
CA ASN A 148 -21.42 -11.33 18.05
C ASN A 148 -21.35 -12.79 18.52
N PRO A 149 -22.02 -13.14 19.63
CA PRO A 149 -22.17 -14.53 20.05
C PRO A 149 -22.79 -15.38 18.94
N GLY A 150 -22.19 -16.55 18.69
CA GLY A 150 -22.57 -17.45 17.59
C GLY A 150 -21.69 -17.29 16.34
N GLY A 151 -20.93 -16.20 16.23
CA GLY A 151 -20.03 -15.95 15.11
C GLY A 151 -20.78 -15.84 13.78
N GLY A 152 -20.07 -16.15 12.70
CA GLY A 152 -20.59 -16.06 11.33
C GLY A 152 -19.72 -15.15 10.46
N THR A 153 -19.64 -15.49 9.18
CA THR A 153 -18.87 -14.75 8.18
C THR A 153 -19.80 -14.10 7.17
N GLY A 154 -19.32 -13.06 6.49
CA GLY A 154 -20.11 -12.38 5.46
C GLY A 154 -19.38 -11.21 4.81
N ARG A 155 -20.14 -10.25 4.26
CA ARG A 155 -19.55 -9.01 3.71
C ARG A 155 -19.01 -8.16 4.86
N GLY A 156 -17.71 -7.86 4.82
CA GLY A 156 -17.09 -6.88 5.72
C GLY A 156 -17.35 -5.45 5.26
N THR A 157 -17.54 -4.54 6.20
CA THR A 157 -17.76 -3.11 5.93
C THR A 157 -16.99 -2.27 6.97
N PRO A 158 -16.61 -1.03 6.65
CA PRO A 158 -16.69 -0.40 5.32
C PRO A 158 -15.68 -1.01 4.32
N ASP A 159 -15.70 -0.57 3.06
CA ASP A 159 -14.65 -0.94 2.09
C ASP A 159 -13.45 0.01 2.22
N VAL A 160 -13.71 1.32 2.39
CA VAL A 160 -12.74 2.41 2.54
C VAL A 160 -13.25 3.45 3.54
N SER A 161 -12.47 4.47 3.89
CA SER A 161 -12.92 5.54 4.78
C SER A 161 -12.42 6.92 4.35
N ALA A 162 -12.96 7.97 4.96
CA ALA A 162 -12.41 9.34 4.88
C ALA A 162 -12.84 10.15 6.11
N ASN A 163 -12.26 11.34 6.25
CA ASN A 163 -12.53 12.21 7.39
C ASN A 163 -14.04 12.38 7.61
N SER A 164 -14.47 12.18 8.84
CA SER A 164 -15.87 12.24 9.28
C SER A 164 -16.03 13.10 10.53
N GLY A 165 -15.01 13.83 10.96
CA GLY A 165 -15.10 14.76 12.08
C GLY A 165 -13.96 14.59 13.08
N GLY A 166 -14.26 14.84 14.35
CA GLY A 166 -13.25 14.93 15.40
C GLY A 166 -12.58 16.29 15.37
N ASN A 167 -11.26 16.34 15.12
CA ASN A 167 -10.52 17.60 15.10
C ASN A 167 -10.60 18.36 13.77
N MET A 168 -11.14 17.74 12.71
CA MET A 168 -11.29 18.35 11.39
C MET A 168 -12.73 18.20 10.87
N LEU A 169 -13.33 19.32 10.48
CA LEU A 169 -14.72 19.41 10.02
C LEU A 169 -14.78 20.01 8.61
N TYR A 170 -15.83 19.70 7.86
CA TYR A 170 -16.05 20.24 6.53
C TYR A 170 -16.73 21.61 6.58
N ALA A 171 -16.21 22.56 5.80
CA ALA A 171 -16.88 23.82 5.54
C ALA A 171 -17.97 23.65 4.46
N GLY A 172 -19.08 24.38 4.58
CA GLY A 172 -20.18 24.29 3.62
C GLY A 172 -21.20 25.41 3.81
N PRO A 173 -22.20 25.51 2.90
CA PRO A 173 -23.26 26.52 2.98
C PRO A 173 -24.14 26.32 4.23
N ASN A 174 -25.13 27.18 4.44
CA ASN A 174 -26.16 26.91 5.45
C ASN A 174 -27.02 25.70 5.05
N TRP A 175 -27.78 25.16 6.00
CA TRP A 175 -28.66 23.99 5.81
C TRP A 175 -29.72 24.19 4.70
N ASP A 176 -30.06 25.44 4.38
CA ASP A 176 -30.99 25.82 3.29
C ASP A 176 -30.25 26.12 1.97
N MET A 177 -28.95 25.80 1.88
CA MET A 177 -28.05 26.10 0.77
C MET A 177 -27.87 27.59 0.47
N SER A 178 -28.31 28.48 1.38
CA SER A 178 -28.07 29.91 1.23
C SER A 178 -26.58 30.24 1.41
N PRO A 179 -26.06 31.26 0.70
CA PRO A 179 -24.71 31.76 0.94
C PRO A 179 -24.58 32.26 2.39
N GLY A 180 -23.48 31.93 3.05
CA GLY A 180 -23.23 32.34 4.43
C GLY A 180 -21.99 31.68 5.02
N PRO A 181 -21.58 32.06 6.24
CA PRO A 181 -20.52 31.36 6.95
C PRO A 181 -20.95 29.93 7.26
N THR A 182 -19.99 29.01 7.28
CA THR A 182 -20.22 27.64 7.75
C THR A 182 -20.87 27.65 9.14
N PRO A 183 -21.90 26.81 9.40
CA PRO A 183 -22.46 26.65 10.73
C PRO A 183 -21.41 26.36 11.80
N SER A 184 -21.63 26.87 13.02
CA SER A 184 -20.75 26.62 14.17
C SER A 184 -20.76 25.13 14.53
N GLY A 185 -19.78 24.38 14.05
CA GLY A 185 -19.72 22.92 14.16
C GLY A 185 -19.45 22.19 12.84
N GLY A 186 -19.46 22.91 11.71
CA GLY A 186 -19.14 22.35 10.40
C GLY A 186 -20.05 21.17 9.99
N TYR A 187 -19.67 20.50 8.91
CA TYR A 187 -20.26 19.25 8.46
C TYR A 187 -19.33 18.08 8.79
N TRP A 188 -19.91 16.93 9.10
CA TRP A 188 -19.21 15.74 9.60
C TRP A 188 -20.02 14.47 9.29
N GLY A 189 -19.53 13.34 9.77
CA GLY A 189 -20.11 12.02 9.59
C GLY A 189 -19.66 11.32 8.33
N THR A 190 -19.98 10.03 8.25
CA THR A 190 -19.77 9.24 7.02
C THR A 190 -20.57 9.84 5.84
N SER A 191 -21.63 10.59 6.15
CA SER A 191 -22.37 11.44 5.22
C SER A 191 -21.52 12.53 4.54
N ALA A 192 -20.51 13.08 5.22
CA ALA A 192 -19.57 14.06 4.66
C ALA A 192 -18.35 13.39 4.00
N ALA A 193 -17.91 12.23 4.52
CA ALA A 193 -16.87 11.41 3.91
C ALA A 193 -17.26 10.89 2.51
N THR A 194 -18.52 10.51 2.33
CA THR A 194 -19.00 9.86 1.09
C THR A 194 -18.93 10.77 -0.15
N PRO A 195 -19.37 12.05 -0.10
CA PRO A 195 -19.17 12.99 -1.20
C PRO A 195 -17.71 13.29 -1.55
N LEU A 196 -16.78 13.20 -0.59
CA LEU A 196 -15.35 13.31 -0.87
C LEU A 196 -14.91 12.17 -1.80
N TRP A 197 -15.28 10.92 -1.47
CA TRP A 197 -15.03 9.77 -2.32
C TRP A 197 -15.70 9.87 -3.69
N ALA A 198 -16.96 10.32 -3.75
CA ALA A 198 -17.64 10.57 -5.03
C ALA A 198 -16.88 11.58 -5.91
N SER A 199 -16.36 12.65 -5.30
CA SER A 199 -15.60 13.70 -6.00
C SER A 199 -14.22 13.22 -6.44
N LEU A 200 -13.57 12.37 -5.65
CA LEU A 200 -12.31 11.73 -6.03
C LEU A 200 -12.52 10.77 -7.22
N ILE A 201 -13.56 9.93 -7.17
CA ILE A 201 -13.91 9.01 -8.26
C ILE A 201 -14.21 9.76 -9.54
N ALA A 202 -14.94 10.89 -9.48
CA ALA A 202 -15.19 11.72 -10.65
C ALA A 202 -13.90 12.31 -11.27
N GLN A 203 -12.90 12.66 -10.45
CA GLN A 203 -11.58 13.09 -10.92
C GLN A 203 -10.80 11.93 -11.54
N ILE A 204 -10.87 10.74 -10.95
CA ILE A 204 -10.25 9.52 -11.51
C ILE A 204 -10.91 9.15 -12.85
N ASP A 205 -12.24 9.22 -12.96
CA ASP A 205 -12.95 9.01 -14.23
C ASP A 205 -12.51 10.02 -15.31
N ALA A 206 -12.24 11.28 -14.91
CA ALA A 206 -11.68 12.26 -15.84
C ALA A 206 -10.28 11.84 -16.32
N ILE A 207 -9.40 11.37 -15.42
CA ILE A 207 -8.07 10.84 -15.75
C ILE A 207 -8.20 9.62 -16.67
N PHE A 208 -9.10 8.69 -16.36
CA PHE A 208 -9.35 7.49 -17.15
C PHE A 208 -9.77 7.87 -18.57
N HIS A 209 -10.76 8.74 -18.72
CA HIS A 209 -11.20 9.22 -20.02
C HIS A 209 -10.06 9.92 -20.79
N ASP A 210 -9.25 10.72 -20.10
CA ASP A 210 -8.09 11.39 -20.69
C ASP A 210 -7.05 10.40 -21.24
N GLN A 211 -6.87 9.26 -20.57
CA GLN A 211 -5.99 8.19 -21.02
C GLN A 211 -6.66 7.17 -21.96
N GLY A 212 -7.94 7.34 -22.30
CA GLY A 212 -8.69 6.45 -23.18
C GLY A 212 -9.29 5.21 -22.51
N LEU A 213 -9.33 5.17 -21.18
CA LEU A 213 -9.99 4.13 -20.39
C LEU A 213 -11.50 4.45 -20.20
N PRO A 214 -12.36 3.43 -20.03
CA PRO A 214 -13.76 3.64 -19.65
C PRO A 214 -13.89 4.15 -18.21
N ASN A 215 -15.02 4.75 -17.83
CA ASN A 215 -15.28 5.07 -16.41
C ASN A 215 -15.15 3.82 -15.54
N LEU A 216 -14.70 4.00 -14.28
CA LEU A 216 -14.48 2.94 -13.31
C LEU A 216 -15.70 2.01 -13.17
N GLY A 217 -16.90 2.57 -13.14
CA GLY A 217 -18.12 1.77 -13.02
C GLY A 217 -18.18 1.01 -11.70
N TYR A 218 -18.38 -0.31 -11.76
CA TYR A 218 -18.23 -1.13 -10.56
C TYR A 218 -16.74 -1.23 -10.22
N ALA A 219 -16.34 -0.70 -9.07
CA ALA A 219 -14.93 -0.44 -8.75
C ALA A 219 -14.41 -1.22 -7.52
N ASN A 220 -15.24 -2.00 -6.82
CA ASN A 220 -14.81 -2.66 -5.58
C ASN A 220 -13.62 -3.61 -5.84
N ASP A 221 -13.64 -4.39 -6.91
CA ASP A 221 -12.50 -5.22 -7.31
C ASP A 221 -11.25 -4.38 -7.60
N LEU A 222 -11.35 -3.33 -8.41
CA LEU A 222 -10.23 -2.44 -8.74
C LEU A 222 -9.63 -1.78 -7.49
N ILE A 223 -10.45 -1.35 -6.53
CA ILE A 223 -10.01 -0.75 -5.27
C ILE A 223 -9.24 -1.77 -4.41
N TYR A 224 -9.70 -3.01 -4.33
CA TYR A 224 -9.00 -4.07 -3.59
C TYR A 224 -7.73 -4.55 -4.31
N THR A 225 -7.72 -4.61 -5.65
CA THR A 225 -6.50 -4.85 -6.42
C THR A 225 -5.49 -3.74 -6.18
N ALA A 226 -5.90 -2.46 -6.23
CA ALA A 226 -5.04 -1.32 -5.95
C ALA A 226 -4.42 -1.40 -4.54
N ALA A 227 -5.18 -1.83 -3.53
CA ALA A 227 -4.66 -2.04 -2.18
C ALA A 227 -3.63 -3.17 -2.09
N ALA A 228 -3.76 -4.22 -2.91
CA ALA A 228 -2.83 -5.35 -2.94
C ALA A 228 -1.53 -4.99 -3.68
N VAL A 229 -1.62 -4.32 -4.83
CA VAL A 229 -0.46 -4.01 -5.69
C VAL A 229 0.27 -2.73 -5.25
N ALA A 230 -0.49 -1.77 -4.73
CA ALA A 230 -0.01 -0.45 -4.32
C ALA A 230 -0.60 -0.05 -2.96
N PRO A 231 -0.20 -0.69 -1.85
CA PRO A 231 -0.76 -0.43 -0.52
C PRO A 231 -0.61 1.01 -0.02
N ALA A 232 0.24 1.84 -0.64
CA ALA A 232 0.33 3.28 -0.37
C ALA A 232 -0.81 4.11 -1.00
N SER A 233 -1.67 3.49 -1.81
CA SER A 233 -2.93 4.09 -2.27
C SER A 233 -3.88 4.43 -1.13
N PHE A 234 -3.64 3.85 0.05
CA PHE A 234 -4.44 4.06 1.26
C PHE A 234 -3.55 4.37 2.47
N ASN A 235 -3.98 5.33 3.28
CA ASN A 235 -3.46 5.53 4.63
C ASN A 235 -4.15 4.53 5.57
N ASP A 236 -3.36 3.68 6.19
CA ASP A 236 -3.80 2.56 7.02
C ASP A 236 -4.09 3.05 8.45
N ILE A 237 -5.37 3.10 8.79
CA ILE A 237 -5.82 3.65 10.06
C ILE A 237 -5.70 2.58 11.12
N THR A 238 -4.76 2.75 12.03
CA THR A 238 -4.48 1.73 13.04
C THR A 238 -4.90 2.13 14.45
N TYR A 239 -5.34 3.38 14.68
CA TYR A 239 -5.74 3.89 15.98
C TYR A 239 -7.25 4.04 16.11
N GLY A 240 -7.84 3.50 17.18
CA GLY A 240 -9.24 3.72 17.54
C GLY A 240 -10.11 2.48 17.41
N ASN A 241 -11.40 2.66 17.64
CA ASN A 241 -12.41 1.60 17.62
C ASN A 241 -13.81 2.19 17.41
N ASN A 242 -14.74 1.36 16.95
CA ASN A 242 -16.14 1.73 16.77
C ASN A 242 -17.08 1.05 17.80
N VAL A 243 -16.58 0.67 18.97
CA VAL A 243 -17.32 -0.16 19.94
C VAL A 243 -18.49 0.61 20.56
N MET A 244 -19.71 0.36 20.06
CA MET A 244 -20.94 0.98 20.55
C MET A 244 -22.15 0.06 20.45
N SER A 245 -22.10 -1.10 21.12
CA SER A 245 -23.28 -1.95 21.35
C SER A 245 -23.88 -1.69 22.73
N PHE A 246 -25.20 -1.75 22.85
CA PHE A 246 -25.88 -1.44 24.10
C PHE A 246 -27.24 -2.14 24.26
N LEU A 247 -27.71 -2.16 25.50
CA LEU A 247 -29.09 -2.48 25.89
C LEU A 247 -29.74 -1.26 26.54
N TYR A 248 -31.08 -1.17 26.49
CA TYR A 248 -31.82 -0.18 27.28
C TYR A 248 -31.76 -0.49 28.78
N GLY A 249 -31.78 0.58 29.58
CA GLY A 249 -31.58 0.54 31.02
C GLY A 249 -30.10 0.41 31.38
N GLY A 250 -29.73 0.88 32.57
CA GLY A 250 -28.34 0.87 33.02
C GLY A 250 -27.92 2.18 33.66
N PRO A 251 -26.63 2.31 33.99
CA PRO A 251 -26.11 3.47 34.69
C PRO A 251 -25.73 4.64 33.76
N ILE A 252 -25.62 4.42 32.44
CA ILE A 252 -25.15 5.44 31.49
C ILE A 252 -26.35 6.18 30.92
N ASP A 253 -26.33 7.51 31.01
CA ASP A 253 -27.28 8.42 30.36
C ASP A 253 -26.78 8.82 28.98
N ASN A 254 -27.48 8.39 27.94
CA ASN A 254 -27.25 8.77 26.55
C ASN A 254 -28.37 9.70 26.09
N ASP A 255 -28.16 11.01 26.26
CA ASP A 255 -29.14 12.07 25.93
C ASP A 255 -30.54 11.80 26.51
N GLY A 256 -30.60 11.55 27.83
CA GLY A 256 -31.83 11.24 28.56
C GLY A 256 -32.28 9.77 28.49
N THR A 257 -31.61 8.93 27.69
CA THR A 257 -31.91 7.50 27.59
C THR A 257 -30.90 6.67 28.39
N GLN A 258 -31.39 5.92 29.38
CA GLN A 258 -30.52 5.04 30.16
C GLN A 258 -30.12 3.80 29.34
N ILE A 259 -28.83 3.50 29.30
CA ILE A 259 -28.25 2.38 28.56
C ILE A 259 -27.19 1.63 29.38
N THR A 260 -26.93 0.39 28.95
CA THR A 260 -25.81 -0.44 29.38
C THR A 260 -24.98 -0.77 28.15
N LEU A 261 -23.72 -0.31 28.10
CA LEU A 261 -22.79 -0.71 27.05
C LEU A 261 -22.41 -2.18 27.19
N THR A 262 -22.43 -2.91 26.09
CA THR A 262 -22.15 -4.36 26.06
C THR A 262 -20.78 -4.72 25.50
N GLY A 263 -20.11 -3.81 24.81
CA GLY A 263 -18.70 -3.94 24.42
C GLY A 263 -18.42 -4.71 23.13
N TYR A 264 -19.45 -5.16 22.40
CA TYR A 264 -19.30 -5.68 21.03
C TYR A 264 -19.04 -4.55 20.03
N GLY A 265 -17.96 -4.69 19.27
CA GLY A 265 -17.54 -3.82 18.17
C GLY A 265 -16.14 -4.18 17.71
N TYR A 266 -15.52 -3.31 16.93
CA TYR A 266 -14.28 -3.59 16.22
C TYR A 266 -13.22 -2.53 16.51
N HIS A 267 -11.96 -2.94 16.35
CA HIS A 267 -10.79 -2.10 16.56
C HIS A 267 -10.03 -1.95 15.24
N ALA A 268 -9.47 -0.76 15.03
CA ALA A 268 -8.53 -0.53 13.94
C ALA A 268 -7.24 -1.33 14.14
N GLY A 269 -6.61 -1.73 13.04
CA GLY A 269 -5.38 -2.52 13.04
C GLY A 269 -4.71 -2.53 11.66
N PRO A 270 -3.50 -3.09 11.54
CA PRO A 270 -2.79 -3.09 10.26
C PRO A 270 -3.58 -3.79 9.14
N GLY A 271 -3.67 -3.14 7.98
CA GLY A 271 -4.37 -3.65 6.80
C GLY A 271 -5.87 -3.38 6.83
N TYR A 272 -6.65 -4.26 6.20
CA TYR A 272 -8.11 -4.12 6.22
C TYR A 272 -8.65 -4.37 7.62
N ASP A 273 -9.48 -3.45 8.13
CA ASP A 273 -10.24 -3.65 9.36
C ASP A 273 -11.73 -3.29 9.22
N LEU A 274 -12.52 -3.78 10.18
CA LEU A 274 -13.98 -3.57 10.21
C LEU A 274 -14.38 -2.24 10.86
N THR A 275 -13.50 -1.24 10.85
CA THR A 275 -13.78 0.12 11.29
C THR A 275 -13.56 1.14 10.17
N THR A 276 -12.48 0.99 9.39
CA THR A 276 -12.03 1.94 8.37
C THR A 276 -11.75 1.30 7.01
N GLY A 277 -11.96 -0.02 6.90
CA GLY A 277 -11.80 -0.77 5.66
C GLY A 277 -10.32 -0.81 5.27
N LEU A 278 -10.04 -0.50 4.00
CA LEU A 278 -8.67 -0.34 3.50
C LEU A 278 -7.98 0.94 3.99
N GLY A 279 -8.71 1.86 4.63
CA GLY A 279 -8.22 3.15 5.09
C GLY A 279 -8.68 4.33 4.22
N SER A 280 -8.04 5.49 4.41
CA SER A 280 -8.34 6.73 3.68
C SER A 280 -7.52 6.84 2.38
N PRO A 281 -8.02 7.50 1.32
CA PRO A 281 -7.32 7.49 0.03
C PRO A 281 -6.12 8.43 0.01
N ASN A 282 -4.99 7.95 -0.52
CA ASN A 282 -4.00 8.81 -1.16
C ASN A 282 -4.41 8.99 -2.63
N GLY A 283 -5.07 10.11 -2.95
CA GLY A 283 -5.70 10.32 -4.26
C GLY A 283 -4.75 10.18 -5.46
N THR A 284 -3.52 10.69 -5.35
CA THR A 284 -2.52 10.61 -6.43
C THR A 284 -2.05 9.17 -6.62
N LEU A 285 -1.68 8.48 -5.55
CA LEU A 285 -1.19 7.10 -5.63
C LEU A 285 -2.29 6.13 -6.07
N LEU A 286 -3.51 6.32 -5.57
CA LEU A 286 -4.68 5.55 -5.99
C LEU A 286 -4.97 5.74 -7.48
N ALA A 287 -4.93 6.98 -7.99
CA ALA A 287 -5.16 7.24 -9.40
C ALA A 287 -4.09 6.58 -10.29
N ARG A 288 -2.80 6.65 -9.90
CA ARG A 288 -1.70 5.97 -10.61
C ARG A 288 -1.85 4.45 -10.62
N ALA A 289 -2.22 3.86 -9.48
CA ALA A 289 -2.46 2.43 -9.37
C ALA A 289 -3.64 2.00 -10.25
N LEU A 290 -4.75 2.73 -10.20
CA LEU A 290 -5.94 2.43 -10.98
C LEU A 290 -5.70 2.58 -12.49
N THR A 291 -4.94 3.58 -12.95
CA THR A 291 -4.60 3.69 -14.38
C THR A 291 -3.68 2.55 -14.83
N ALA A 292 -2.72 2.14 -14.01
CA ALA A 292 -1.88 0.97 -14.30
C ALA A 292 -2.73 -0.31 -14.43
N ILE A 293 -3.62 -0.57 -13.47
CA ILE A 293 -4.54 -1.71 -13.50
C ILE A 293 -5.45 -1.64 -14.73
N GLY A 294 -6.04 -0.48 -15.02
CA GLY A 294 -6.95 -0.30 -16.14
C GLY A 294 -6.29 -0.55 -17.50
N HIS A 295 -5.05 -0.07 -17.69
CA HIS A 295 -4.31 -0.32 -18.93
C HIS A 295 -3.84 -1.77 -19.03
N SER A 296 -3.38 -2.38 -17.93
CA SER A 296 -3.05 -3.81 -17.90
C SER A 296 -4.26 -4.65 -18.33
N GLN A 297 -5.41 -4.51 -17.67
CA GLN A 297 -6.60 -5.30 -18.01
C GLN A 297 -7.13 -5.11 -19.45
N MET A 298 -6.89 -3.95 -20.05
CA MET A 298 -7.41 -3.61 -21.39
C MET A 298 -6.41 -3.89 -22.52
N HIS A 299 -5.11 -3.90 -22.21
CA HIS A 299 -4.02 -3.87 -23.19
C HIS A 299 -2.83 -4.76 -22.82
N ASP A 300 -2.97 -5.66 -21.84
CA ASP A 300 -1.90 -6.57 -21.43
C ASP A 300 -1.37 -7.38 -22.63
N SER A 301 -0.05 -7.52 -22.62
CA SER A 301 0.76 -8.16 -23.65
C SER A 301 1.74 -9.19 -23.08
N SER A 302 1.74 -9.40 -21.76
CA SER A 302 2.65 -10.30 -21.06
C SER A 302 1.88 -11.49 -20.47
N PRO A 303 2.50 -12.68 -20.39
CA PRO A 303 2.00 -13.70 -19.48
C PRO A 303 2.14 -13.24 -18.01
N ASP A 304 1.22 -13.71 -17.17
CA ASP A 304 1.25 -13.53 -15.72
C ASP A 304 2.58 -14.04 -15.13
N MET A 305 2.98 -13.49 -13.99
CA MET A 305 4.19 -13.95 -13.31
C MET A 305 4.01 -15.38 -12.79
N LEU A 306 2.87 -15.68 -12.19
CA LEU A 306 2.47 -17.03 -11.80
C LEU A 306 1.03 -17.29 -12.19
N ASP A 307 0.76 -18.51 -12.65
CA ASP A 307 -0.58 -19.01 -12.89
C ASP A 307 -1.05 -19.88 -11.72
N LEU A 308 -2.31 -19.69 -11.31
CA LEU A 308 -2.97 -20.57 -10.36
C LEU A 308 -3.41 -21.86 -11.09
N ASP A 309 -3.04 -23.02 -10.56
CA ASP A 309 -3.47 -24.30 -11.12
C ASP A 309 -4.83 -24.78 -10.57
N ASP A 310 -5.43 -25.77 -11.23
CA ASP A 310 -6.74 -26.34 -10.86
C ASP A 310 -6.79 -26.94 -9.44
N GLN A 311 -5.65 -27.19 -8.81
CA GLN A 311 -5.54 -27.73 -7.45
C GLN A 311 -5.21 -26.66 -6.39
N GLY A 312 -5.13 -25.39 -6.79
CA GLY A 312 -4.75 -24.28 -5.91
C GLY A 312 -3.24 -24.16 -5.67
N GLY A 313 -2.43 -24.86 -6.47
CA GLY A 313 -0.99 -24.67 -6.55
C GLY A 313 -0.62 -23.54 -7.51
N TRP A 314 0.66 -23.17 -7.53
CA TRP A 314 1.17 -22.10 -8.40
C TRP A 314 2.15 -22.66 -9.42
N ARG A 315 2.16 -22.09 -10.61
CA ARG A 315 3.10 -22.41 -11.68
C ARG A 315 3.71 -21.15 -12.26
N SER A 316 4.92 -21.24 -12.79
CA SER A 316 5.53 -20.13 -13.51
C SER A 316 4.74 -19.85 -14.79
N GLY A 317 4.20 -18.63 -14.96
CA GLY A 317 3.43 -18.29 -16.17
C GLY A 317 4.28 -18.12 -17.43
N ALA A 318 5.60 -18.01 -17.26
CA ALA A 318 6.57 -17.92 -18.34
C ALA A 318 7.91 -18.56 -17.96
N GLU A 319 8.81 -18.69 -18.93
CA GLU A 319 10.23 -18.92 -18.66
C GLU A 319 10.87 -17.61 -18.18
N GLN A 320 11.37 -17.57 -16.94
CA GLN A 320 11.75 -16.33 -16.28
C GLN A 320 12.71 -16.52 -15.10
N SER A 321 13.41 -15.44 -14.72
CA SER A 321 14.12 -15.36 -13.44
C SER A 321 13.20 -14.75 -12.38
N LEU A 322 13.09 -15.39 -11.22
CA LEU A 322 12.28 -14.92 -10.08
C LEU A 322 13.15 -14.69 -8.85
N MET A 323 12.88 -13.57 -8.18
CA MET A 323 13.39 -13.23 -6.85
C MET A 323 12.53 -13.89 -5.78
N PHE A 324 13.16 -14.44 -4.74
CA PHE A 324 12.52 -14.96 -3.53
C PHE A 324 13.06 -14.20 -2.32
N GLN A 325 12.17 -13.47 -1.65
CA GLN A 325 12.52 -12.40 -0.72
C GLN A 325 11.85 -12.66 0.63
N ALA A 326 12.62 -13.10 1.62
CA ALA A 326 12.07 -13.49 2.92
C ALA A 326 11.86 -12.30 3.86
N MET A 327 10.71 -12.27 4.52
CA MET A 327 10.34 -11.27 5.52
C MET A 327 9.81 -11.99 6.77
N SER A 328 10.50 -11.86 7.90
CA SER A 328 10.12 -12.54 9.13
C SER A 328 10.67 -11.84 10.38
N ALA A 329 9.88 -11.79 11.45
CA ALA A 329 10.29 -11.20 12.73
C ALA A 329 11.39 -12.00 13.46
N HIS A 330 11.62 -13.24 13.02
CA HIS A 330 12.64 -14.15 13.53
C HIS A 330 13.42 -14.75 12.36
N GLY A 331 14.58 -15.35 12.62
CA GLY A 331 15.28 -16.11 11.60
C GLY A 331 14.37 -17.21 11.04
N ALA A 332 14.36 -17.36 9.72
CA ALA A 332 13.47 -18.26 9.02
C ALA A 332 14.23 -19.07 7.97
N ARG A 333 13.73 -20.27 7.68
CA ARG A 333 14.16 -21.08 6.55
C ARG A 333 13.06 -21.08 5.49
N GLY A 334 13.38 -20.64 4.28
CA GLY A 334 12.54 -20.80 3.11
C GLY A 334 12.91 -22.09 2.37
N ASP A 335 11.94 -22.93 2.07
CA ASP A 335 12.09 -24.10 1.21
C ASP A 335 11.21 -23.90 -0.03
N LEU A 336 11.81 -24.09 -1.21
CA LEU A 336 11.18 -23.94 -2.52
C LEU A 336 11.07 -25.31 -3.19
N THR A 337 9.89 -25.66 -3.66
CA THR A 337 9.64 -26.84 -4.50
C THR A 337 9.41 -26.37 -5.92
N LEU A 338 10.37 -26.62 -6.80
CA LEU A 338 10.42 -26.14 -8.19
C LEU A 338 10.35 -27.37 -9.11
N GLY A 339 9.15 -27.69 -9.63
CA GLY A 339 8.92 -28.93 -10.36
C GLY A 339 9.32 -30.17 -9.54
N SER A 340 10.37 -30.88 -9.97
CA SER A 340 10.95 -32.03 -9.25
C SER A 340 12.15 -31.69 -8.36
N GLU A 341 12.63 -30.45 -8.42
CA GLU A 341 13.76 -29.96 -7.66
C GLU A 341 13.31 -29.28 -6.36
N ASN A 342 14.21 -29.26 -5.37
CA ASN A 342 14.00 -28.49 -4.15
C ASN A 342 15.21 -27.60 -3.91
N SER A 343 14.95 -26.34 -3.57
CA SER A 343 15.96 -25.38 -3.14
C SER A 343 15.60 -24.86 -1.75
N SER A 344 16.57 -24.36 -0.99
CA SER A 344 16.30 -23.80 0.32
C SER A 344 17.30 -22.70 0.65
N PHE A 345 16.86 -21.73 1.44
CA PHE A 345 17.67 -20.62 1.90
C PHE A 345 17.35 -20.29 3.35
N SER A 346 18.35 -19.82 4.08
CA SER A 346 18.20 -19.32 5.44
C SER A 346 18.18 -17.80 5.39
N SER A 347 17.23 -17.18 6.08
CA SER A 347 17.10 -15.75 6.22
C SER A 347 17.22 -15.34 7.69
N PRO A 348 17.98 -14.28 8.02
CA PRO A 348 17.87 -13.66 9.33
C PRO A 348 16.51 -12.95 9.48
N ALA A 349 16.23 -12.49 10.70
CA ALA A 349 15.06 -11.66 10.96
C ALA A 349 15.18 -10.31 10.24
N SER A 350 14.04 -9.82 9.74
CA SER A 350 13.89 -8.44 9.31
C SER A 350 13.90 -7.50 10.52
N GLY A 351 14.44 -6.30 10.34
CA GLY A 351 14.34 -5.21 11.32
C GLY A 351 12.88 -4.86 11.61
N ALA A 352 12.61 -4.35 12.82
CA ALA A 352 11.25 -3.98 13.23
C ALA A 352 10.63 -2.89 12.36
N TYR A 353 11.47 -2.07 11.73
CA TYR A 353 11.09 -0.97 10.83
C TYR A 353 11.73 -1.13 9.44
N ALA A 354 12.04 -2.37 9.04
CA ALA A 354 12.48 -2.64 7.68
C ALA A 354 11.41 -2.16 6.70
N TRP A 355 11.83 -1.55 5.60
CA TRP A 355 10.91 -0.86 4.70
C TRP A 355 9.86 -1.81 4.14
N THR A 356 8.60 -1.38 4.23
CA THR A 356 7.46 -2.11 3.66
C THR A 356 7.15 -1.60 2.26
N SER A 357 6.34 -2.35 1.50
CA SER A 357 5.84 -1.88 0.19
C SER A 357 5.14 -0.53 0.30
N ARG A 358 4.35 -0.33 1.38
CA ARG A 358 3.67 0.93 1.64
C ARG A 358 4.65 2.08 1.86
N PHE A 359 5.62 1.91 2.75
CA PHE A 359 6.59 2.97 3.06
C PHE A 359 7.43 3.35 1.84
N ALA A 360 7.91 2.36 1.07
CA ALA A 360 8.65 2.58 -0.17
C ALA A 360 7.83 3.36 -1.21
N GLN A 361 6.56 3.02 -1.40
CA GLN A 361 5.69 3.72 -2.36
C GLN A 361 5.28 5.12 -1.87
N GLN A 362 5.04 5.31 -0.58
CA GLN A 362 4.75 6.62 0.03
C GLN A 362 5.97 7.56 -0.08
N SER A 363 7.19 7.05 0.14
CA SER A 363 8.40 7.88 0.12
C SER A 363 8.77 8.37 -1.27
N LEU A 364 8.22 7.78 -2.34
CA LEU A 364 8.43 8.20 -3.73
C LEU A 364 7.57 9.42 -4.15
N GLN A 365 7.21 10.29 -3.21
CA GLN A 365 6.57 11.58 -3.47
C GLN A 365 7.50 12.74 -3.13
N SER A 366 7.47 13.81 -3.91
CA SER A 366 8.36 14.97 -3.72
C SER A 366 8.15 15.71 -2.40
N ASP A 367 6.96 15.61 -1.81
CA ASP A 367 6.56 16.26 -0.57
C ASP A 367 6.70 15.36 0.68
N PHE A 368 7.21 14.13 0.51
CA PHE A 368 7.57 13.25 1.61
C PHE A 368 8.93 13.64 2.19
N ASP A 369 8.97 13.89 3.50
CA ASP A 369 10.11 14.46 4.22
C ASP A 369 11.35 13.55 4.19
N ALA A 370 12.47 14.11 3.74
CA ALA A 370 13.75 13.41 3.67
C ALA A 370 14.27 12.97 5.05
N ASP A 371 14.01 13.73 6.11
CA ASP A 371 14.45 13.33 7.46
C ASP A 371 13.65 12.13 7.99
N LEU A 372 12.38 12.01 7.59
CA LEU A 372 11.55 10.86 7.91
C LEU A 372 12.03 9.59 7.21
N VAL A 373 12.55 9.73 5.98
CA VAL A 373 13.19 8.65 5.23
C VAL A 373 14.48 8.20 5.93
N ARG A 374 15.37 9.14 6.25
CA ARG A 374 16.64 8.89 6.95
C ARG A 374 16.46 8.22 8.31
N LEU A 375 15.35 8.48 9.00
CA LEU A 375 15.05 7.90 10.31
C LEU A 375 14.98 6.36 10.30
N TYR A 376 14.61 5.77 9.17
CA TYR A 376 14.42 4.32 9.00
C TYR A 376 15.47 3.67 8.11
N ASP A 377 16.62 4.31 7.98
CA ASP A 377 17.81 3.76 7.34
C ASP A 377 18.40 2.57 8.14
N LYS A 378 19.12 1.68 7.44
CA LYS A 378 19.88 0.53 7.97
C LYS A 378 19.02 -0.52 8.67
N GLN A 379 17.73 -0.54 8.35
CA GLN A 379 16.77 -1.53 8.85
C GLN A 379 16.74 -2.75 7.94
N GLY A 380 17.72 -3.64 8.11
CA GLY A 380 17.90 -4.80 7.25
C GLY A 380 16.66 -5.68 7.09
N LEU A 381 16.34 -6.04 5.85
CA LEU A 381 15.38 -7.06 5.45
C LEU A 381 15.99 -8.47 5.58
N GLY A 382 15.30 -9.47 5.04
CA GLY A 382 15.81 -10.84 4.98
C GLY A 382 16.78 -11.08 3.83
N VAL A 383 16.84 -12.32 3.35
CA VAL A 383 17.60 -12.69 2.15
C VAL A 383 16.76 -12.52 0.90
N ALA A 384 17.37 -11.97 -0.15
CA ALA A 384 16.87 -12.02 -1.52
C ALA A 384 17.74 -12.98 -2.33
N MET A 385 17.15 -14.09 -2.78
CA MET A 385 17.78 -15.00 -3.74
C MET A 385 17.07 -14.91 -5.10
N GLN A 386 17.72 -15.37 -6.17
CA GLN A 386 17.08 -15.51 -7.47
C GLN A 386 17.31 -16.92 -8.03
N THR A 387 16.31 -17.43 -8.72
CA THR A 387 16.43 -18.66 -9.50
C THR A 387 15.57 -18.58 -10.74
N HIS A 388 15.95 -19.35 -11.75
CA HIS A 388 15.23 -19.47 -13.00
C HIS A 388 14.15 -20.56 -12.89
N LEU A 389 12.98 -20.30 -13.48
CA LEU A 389 11.89 -21.26 -13.63
C LEU A 389 11.50 -21.37 -15.10
N SER A 390 11.25 -22.60 -15.54
CA SER A 390 10.65 -22.86 -16.86
C SER A 390 9.17 -22.50 -16.87
N GLN A 391 8.61 -22.22 -18.04
CA GLN A 391 7.16 -22.07 -18.20
C GLN A 391 6.43 -23.33 -17.69
N ASP A 392 5.29 -23.14 -17.03
CA ASP A 392 4.44 -24.17 -16.41
C ASP A 392 5.10 -24.96 -15.27
N GLU A 393 6.31 -24.58 -14.84
CA GLU A 393 7.00 -25.23 -13.74
C GLU A 393 6.27 -24.96 -12.42
N HIS A 394 5.94 -26.02 -11.69
CA HIS A 394 5.26 -25.92 -10.40
C HIS A 394 6.14 -25.21 -9.36
N LEU A 395 5.54 -24.28 -8.62
CA LEU A 395 6.15 -23.55 -7.52
C LEU A 395 5.39 -23.80 -6.22
N GLY A 396 6.08 -24.40 -5.25
CA GLY A 396 5.66 -24.45 -3.86
C GLY A 396 6.62 -23.66 -2.97
N VAL A 397 6.09 -22.95 -1.98
CA VAL A 397 6.88 -22.23 -0.97
C VAL A 397 6.49 -22.74 0.42
N SER A 398 7.49 -23.02 1.24
CA SER A 398 7.32 -23.31 2.66
C SER A 398 8.25 -22.46 3.51
N ILE A 399 7.78 -22.05 4.68
CA ILE A 399 8.54 -21.24 5.64
C ILE A 399 8.57 -22.01 6.95
N ASN A 400 9.77 -22.31 7.44
CA ASN A 400 9.98 -23.15 8.62
C ASN A 400 9.20 -24.49 8.53
N SER A 401 9.27 -25.13 7.36
CA SER A 401 8.57 -26.37 7.02
C SER A 401 7.03 -26.29 7.03
N THR A 402 6.45 -25.09 7.13
CA THR A 402 5.00 -24.87 6.98
C THR A 402 4.72 -24.36 5.57
N SER A 403 3.82 -25.02 4.84
CA SER A 403 3.39 -24.54 3.51
C SER A 403 2.85 -23.12 3.61
N ALA A 404 3.37 -22.24 2.76
CA ALA A 404 2.94 -20.87 2.64
C ALA A 404 1.93 -20.73 1.50
N GLN A 405 1.03 -19.76 1.62
CA GLN A 405 -0.10 -19.55 0.71
C GLN A 405 -0.01 -18.16 0.09
N ALA A 406 -0.10 -18.06 -1.24
CA ALA A 406 -0.19 -16.77 -1.93
C ALA A 406 -1.64 -16.29 -2.00
N VAL A 407 -2.18 -15.88 -0.84
CA VAL A 407 -3.61 -15.56 -0.68
C VAL A 407 -4.06 -14.45 -1.64
N GLN A 408 -3.24 -13.41 -1.81
CA GLN A 408 -3.48 -12.29 -2.72
C GLN A 408 -2.87 -12.50 -4.12
N GLY A 409 -2.31 -13.68 -4.41
CA GLY A 409 -1.55 -13.90 -5.64
C GLY A 409 -2.37 -13.62 -6.92
N THR A 410 -3.68 -13.92 -6.90
CA THR A 410 -4.58 -13.65 -8.05
C THR A 410 -4.87 -12.16 -8.27
N LEU A 411 -4.47 -11.28 -7.34
CA LEU A 411 -4.54 -9.83 -7.49
C LEU A 411 -3.19 -9.21 -7.86
N THR A 412 -2.07 -9.90 -7.62
CA THR A 412 -0.73 -9.31 -7.73
C THR A 412 0.17 -9.96 -8.79
N ALA A 413 -0.11 -11.20 -9.20
CA ALA A 413 0.74 -11.96 -10.12
C ALA A 413 0.92 -11.28 -11.48
N ASP A 414 -0.16 -10.71 -12.03
CA ASP A 414 -0.15 -9.93 -13.27
C ASP A 414 0.80 -8.73 -13.17
N PHE A 415 0.93 -8.17 -11.96
CA PHE A 415 1.81 -7.04 -11.64
C PHE A 415 3.22 -7.45 -11.21
N GLY A 416 3.60 -8.69 -11.51
CA GLY A 416 4.98 -9.17 -11.41
C GLY A 416 5.41 -9.69 -10.03
N PHE A 417 4.50 -9.85 -9.07
CA PHE A 417 4.84 -10.36 -7.74
C PHE A 417 3.71 -11.15 -7.05
N ALA A 418 4.05 -12.02 -6.10
CA ALA A 418 3.10 -12.71 -5.22
C ALA A 418 3.71 -12.97 -3.84
N ASP A 419 2.94 -12.73 -2.78
CA ASP A 419 3.39 -12.92 -1.40
C ASP A 419 2.89 -14.25 -0.83
N PHE A 420 3.82 -15.18 -0.59
CA PHE A 420 3.53 -16.46 0.06
C PHE A 420 3.62 -16.31 1.57
N LEU A 421 2.48 -16.39 2.25
CA LEU A 421 2.33 -16.12 3.67
C LEU A 421 2.23 -17.41 4.49
N SER A 422 2.87 -17.41 5.65
CA SER A 422 2.70 -18.41 6.71
C SER A 422 2.53 -17.72 8.06
N SER A 423 2.22 -18.48 9.11
CA SER A 423 2.21 -17.95 10.48
C SER A 423 3.57 -17.49 10.99
N SER A 424 4.66 -17.79 10.28
CA SER A 424 6.04 -17.52 10.71
C SER A 424 6.78 -16.47 9.89
N GLY A 425 6.13 -15.93 8.84
CA GLY A 425 6.71 -14.93 7.94
C GLY A 425 6.14 -15.04 6.54
N ALA A 426 6.76 -14.30 5.62
CA ALA A 426 6.40 -14.23 4.22
C ALA A 426 7.62 -14.47 3.32
N VAL A 427 7.38 -14.98 2.12
CA VAL A 427 8.35 -14.96 1.01
C VAL A 427 7.65 -14.30 -0.17
N ARG A 428 8.15 -13.14 -0.59
CA ARG A 428 7.72 -12.52 -1.85
C ARG A 428 8.45 -13.18 -3.01
N VAL A 429 7.68 -13.61 -3.99
CA VAL A 429 8.16 -14.06 -5.30
C VAL A 429 7.94 -12.92 -6.28
N ALA A 430 8.97 -12.45 -6.97
CA ALA A 430 8.85 -11.26 -7.83
C ALA A 430 9.78 -11.27 -9.05
N ARG A 431 9.38 -10.61 -10.13
CA ARG A 431 10.23 -10.36 -11.30
C ARG A 431 11.30 -9.29 -10.99
N PRO A 432 12.56 -9.47 -11.44
CA PRO A 432 13.61 -8.44 -11.37
C PRO A 432 13.54 -7.43 -12.54
N VAL A 433 12.51 -7.54 -13.38
CA VAL A 433 12.32 -6.79 -14.63
C VAL A 433 10.89 -6.25 -14.69
N ALA A 434 10.72 -5.05 -15.23
CA ALA A 434 9.40 -4.49 -15.51
C ALA A 434 8.92 -4.93 -16.89
N VAL A 435 7.63 -5.21 -17.03
CA VAL A 435 6.98 -5.29 -18.35
C VAL A 435 6.34 -3.93 -18.63
N ALA A 436 6.64 -3.33 -19.77
CA ALA A 436 6.13 -2.02 -20.15
C ALA A 436 4.67 -2.09 -20.61
N GLU A 437 3.73 -2.04 -19.67
CA GLU A 437 2.30 -1.88 -19.93
C GLU A 437 1.96 -0.40 -20.13
N THR A 438 2.26 0.11 -21.33
CA THR A 438 2.06 1.52 -21.65
C THR A 438 0.58 1.88 -21.83
N ALA A 439 0.23 3.14 -21.57
CA ALA A 439 -1.13 3.61 -21.73
C ALA A 439 -1.67 3.38 -23.16
N GLY A 440 -2.74 2.59 -23.29
CA GLY A 440 -3.33 2.21 -24.57
C GLY A 440 -2.51 1.19 -25.39
N GLY A 441 -1.52 0.52 -24.79
CA GLY A 441 -0.61 -0.40 -25.48
C GLY A 441 0.20 0.30 -26.58
N ARG A 442 0.63 1.54 -26.32
CA ARG A 442 1.32 2.38 -27.31
C ARG A 442 2.83 2.20 -27.29
N ASP A 443 3.40 2.26 -28.48
CA ASP A 443 4.84 2.36 -28.68
C ASP A 443 5.31 3.81 -28.53
N ASP A 444 6.64 4.00 -28.44
CA ASP A 444 7.30 5.29 -28.27
C ASP A 444 6.81 6.11 -27.05
N ALA A 445 6.33 5.43 -26.01
CA ALA A 445 5.86 6.07 -24.79
C ALA A 445 7.02 6.63 -23.96
N THR A 446 6.72 7.57 -23.07
CA THR A 446 7.67 7.99 -22.03
C THR A 446 7.22 7.44 -20.68
N ALA A 447 8.09 6.67 -20.03
CA ALA A 447 7.87 6.20 -18.68
C ALA A 447 8.42 7.18 -17.66
N ILE A 448 7.70 7.39 -16.56
CA ILE A 448 8.17 8.17 -15.42
C ILE A 448 8.99 7.26 -14.50
N VAL A 449 10.15 7.76 -14.09
CA VAL A 449 10.99 7.15 -13.08
C VAL A 449 10.94 8.01 -11.82
N ARG A 450 10.55 7.43 -10.70
CA ARG A 450 10.61 8.07 -9.38
C ARG A 450 11.70 7.41 -8.55
N LEU A 451 12.54 8.21 -7.91
CA LEU A 451 13.70 7.77 -7.15
C LEU A 451 13.67 8.39 -5.75
N ARG A 452 13.94 7.57 -4.75
CA ARG A 452 14.25 8.00 -3.38
C ARG A 452 15.55 7.32 -2.99
N GLN A 453 16.57 8.09 -2.62
CA GLN A 453 17.83 7.52 -2.18
C GLN A 453 17.90 7.60 -0.67
N ASN A 454 18.25 6.50 0.00
CA ASN A 454 18.51 6.48 1.43
C ASN A 454 19.85 5.81 1.76
N GLY A 455 20.71 5.65 0.76
CA GLY A 455 22.14 5.36 0.92
C GLY A 455 22.96 6.66 0.83
N GLU A 456 24.12 6.68 1.50
CA GLU A 456 25.00 7.86 1.54
C GLU A 456 25.92 7.96 0.30
N ASP A 457 26.01 6.90 -0.50
CA ASP A 457 26.94 6.82 -1.62
C ASP A 457 26.49 7.58 -2.88
N SER A 458 27.45 7.89 -3.74
CA SER A 458 27.17 8.50 -5.03
C SER A 458 26.73 7.43 -6.02
N LEU A 459 25.42 7.37 -6.30
CA LEU A 459 24.84 6.33 -7.15
C LEU A 459 24.45 6.84 -8.54
N SER A 460 24.38 5.94 -9.52
CA SER A 460 23.63 6.19 -10.75
C SER A 460 22.95 4.94 -11.28
N LEU A 461 21.75 5.12 -11.85
CA LEU A 461 20.90 4.04 -12.35
C LEU A 461 20.79 4.11 -13.88
N THR A 462 20.89 2.96 -14.55
CA THR A 462 20.67 2.80 -15.99
C THR A 462 19.60 1.76 -16.24
N PHE A 463 18.60 2.10 -17.07
CA PHE A 463 17.60 1.16 -17.54
C PHE A 463 17.93 0.70 -18.95
N TYR A 464 17.70 -0.58 -19.25
CA TYR A 464 18.01 -1.16 -20.55
C TYR A 464 17.00 -2.26 -20.93
N ARG A 465 16.86 -2.49 -22.23
CA ARG A 465 15.96 -3.52 -22.77
C ARG A 465 16.62 -4.90 -22.79
N VAL A 466 15.92 -5.92 -22.27
CA VAL A 466 16.28 -7.34 -22.39
C VAL A 466 15.39 -8.07 -23.40
N ASP A 467 15.83 -9.23 -23.89
CA ASP A 467 15.10 -10.04 -24.87
C ASP A 467 14.06 -10.97 -24.22
N ASP A 468 14.26 -11.34 -22.95
CA ASP A 468 13.40 -12.25 -22.22
C ASP A 468 13.33 -11.91 -20.72
N LEU A 469 12.42 -12.58 -19.99
CA LEU A 469 12.21 -12.40 -18.55
C LEU A 469 13.34 -13.00 -17.68
N SER A 470 14.33 -13.66 -18.31
CA SER A 470 15.56 -14.13 -17.65
C SER A 470 16.72 -13.14 -17.80
N GLY A 471 16.52 -12.07 -18.58
CA GLY A 471 17.47 -10.98 -18.73
C GLY A 471 18.43 -11.13 -19.90
N SER A 472 18.21 -12.05 -20.84
CA SER A 472 19.19 -12.25 -21.92
C SER A 472 19.25 -11.05 -22.88
N ILE A 473 20.43 -10.83 -23.47
CA ILE A 473 20.65 -9.79 -24.50
C ILE A 473 21.47 -10.38 -25.65
N ALA A 474 20.83 -10.52 -26.81
CA ALA A 474 21.43 -11.07 -28.02
C ALA A 474 22.16 -12.40 -27.76
N GLY A 475 21.51 -13.29 -27.00
CA GLY A 475 22.00 -14.63 -26.64
C GLY A 475 23.04 -14.66 -25.51
N ARG A 476 23.29 -13.54 -24.82
CA ARG A 476 24.14 -13.47 -23.61
C ARG A 476 23.28 -13.43 -22.37
N GLN A 477 23.63 -14.23 -21.37
CA GLN A 477 23.00 -14.21 -20.06
C GLN A 477 23.66 -13.16 -19.15
N PRO A 478 22.94 -12.65 -18.13
CA PRO A 478 23.57 -11.81 -17.11
C PRO A 478 24.80 -12.50 -16.50
N GLY A 479 25.93 -11.81 -16.47
CA GLY A 479 27.23 -12.34 -16.01
C GLY A 479 28.15 -12.84 -17.13
N ASP A 480 27.63 -13.05 -18.35
CA ASP A 480 28.46 -13.42 -19.49
C ASP A 480 29.40 -12.29 -19.93
N ALA A 481 30.54 -12.67 -20.51
CA ALA A 481 31.44 -11.73 -21.16
C ALA A 481 30.71 -10.97 -22.29
N GLY A 482 30.79 -9.64 -22.28
CA GLY A 482 30.11 -8.79 -23.26
C GLY A 482 28.68 -8.39 -22.87
N TYR A 483 28.14 -8.89 -21.76
CA TYR A 483 26.77 -8.54 -21.32
C TYR A 483 26.66 -7.04 -20.98
N ALA A 484 27.67 -6.47 -20.31
CA ALA A 484 27.65 -5.07 -19.91
C ALA A 484 27.62 -4.10 -21.10
N GLU A 485 28.39 -4.39 -22.15
CA GLU A 485 28.41 -3.65 -23.41
C GLU A 485 27.07 -3.80 -24.15
N ALA A 486 26.49 -5.00 -24.13
CA ALA A 486 25.20 -5.27 -24.76
C ALA A 486 24.05 -4.52 -24.05
N ALA A 487 24.05 -4.50 -22.72
CA ALA A 487 23.11 -3.71 -21.91
C ALA A 487 23.27 -2.21 -22.17
N GLN A 488 24.51 -1.70 -22.23
CA GLN A 488 24.74 -0.28 -22.54
C GLN A 488 24.27 0.10 -23.95
N ALA A 489 24.41 -0.79 -24.94
CA ALA A 489 23.92 -0.57 -26.30
C ALA A 489 22.38 -0.58 -26.40
N ARG A 490 21.68 -1.09 -25.38
CA ARG A 490 20.23 -1.11 -25.25
C ARG A 490 19.70 -0.23 -24.12
N ALA A 491 20.54 0.66 -23.59
CA ALA A 491 20.13 1.58 -22.55
C ALA A 491 19.09 2.57 -23.09
N TYR A 492 18.01 2.78 -22.32
CA TYR A 492 17.01 3.78 -22.67
C TYR A 492 17.59 5.17 -22.56
N HIS A 493 17.17 6.05 -23.47
CA HIS A 493 17.51 7.45 -23.40
C HIS A 493 16.62 8.16 -22.38
N LEU A 494 17.22 9.05 -21.59
CA LEU A 494 16.46 9.95 -20.74
C LEU A 494 15.84 11.07 -21.59
N VAL A 495 14.66 11.54 -21.21
CA VAL A 495 14.04 12.74 -21.79
C VAL A 495 14.96 13.96 -21.65
N GLY A 496 15.73 14.03 -20.56
CA GLY A 496 16.75 15.07 -20.32
C GLY A 496 18.09 14.86 -21.02
N GLY A 497 18.25 13.79 -21.80
CA GLY A 497 19.50 13.40 -22.45
C GLY A 497 20.38 12.46 -21.59
N GLY A 498 21.25 11.71 -22.26
CA GLY A 498 22.03 10.64 -21.63
C GLY A 498 21.24 9.35 -21.43
N THR A 499 21.81 8.40 -20.70
CA THR A 499 21.21 7.07 -20.41
C THR A 499 21.34 6.67 -18.94
N SER A 500 21.82 7.56 -18.08
CA SER A 500 22.06 7.28 -16.65
C SER A 500 21.50 8.40 -15.80
N ILE A 501 20.74 8.03 -14.77
CA ILE A 501 20.14 8.95 -13.81
C ILE A 501 21.02 8.94 -12.56
N ASN A 502 21.55 10.09 -12.16
CA ASN A 502 22.27 10.20 -10.90
C ASN A 502 21.29 10.07 -9.74
N GLY A 503 21.70 9.40 -8.68
CA GLY A 503 20.95 9.32 -7.44
C GLY A 503 20.71 10.73 -6.85
N PRO A 504 19.54 10.99 -6.27
CA PRO A 504 19.19 12.29 -5.72
C PRO A 504 20.02 12.72 -4.50
N GLY A 505 20.73 11.78 -3.86
CA GLY A 505 21.44 12.00 -2.59
C GLY A 505 20.65 11.54 -1.37
N TYR A 506 21.35 11.37 -0.25
CA TYR A 506 20.82 10.75 0.98
C TYR A 506 19.53 11.41 1.49
N GLY A 507 18.42 10.68 1.52
CA GLY A 507 17.07 11.11 1.88
C GLY A 507 16.27 11.77 0.76
N GLU A 508 16.89 12.15 -0.35
CA GLU A 508 16.31 13.05 -1.35
C GLU A 508 15.51 12.33 -2.45
N PHE A 509 14.59 13.07 -3.08
CA PHE A 509 13.71 12.59 -4.16
C PHE A 509 14.15 13.12 -5.51
N LEU A 510 13.96 12.32 -6.56
CA LEU A 510 14.05 12.76 -7.94
C LEU A 510 12.98 12.10 -8.81
N GLN A 511 12.50 12.85 -9.80
CA GLN A 511 11.69 12.32 -10.89
C GLN A 511 12.39 12.56 -12.24
N ALA A 512 12.36 11.56 -13.11
CA ALA A 512 12.92 11.60 -14.45
C ALA A 512 11.99 10.90 -15.46
N GLY A 513 12.31 10.98 -16.75
CA GLY A 513 11.58 10.30 -17.81
C GLY A 513 12.50 9.45 -18.69
N LEU A 514 12.06 8.24 -19.03
CA LEU A 514 12.66 7.38 -20.06
C LEU A 514 11.87 7.55 -21.36
N ALA A 515 12.55 7.83 -22.47
CA ALA A 515 11.93 8.02 -23.77
C ALA A 515 11.94 6.71 -24.60
N ASN A 516 11.01 6.63 -25.56
CA ASN A 516 10.89 5.58 -26.56
C ASN A 516 10.77 4.18 -25.95
N ILE A 517 9.87 4.04 -24.97
CA ILE A 517 9.49 2.74 -24.43
C ILE A 517 8.31 2.20 -25.23
N ASP A 518 8.52 1.04 -25.83
CA ASP A 518 7.49 0.34 -26.59
C ASP A 518 6.67 -0.59 -25.67
N ALA A 519 5.41 -0.82 -26.02
CA ALA A 519 4.54 -1.71 -25.24
C ALA A 519 5.14 -3.14 -25.21
N GLY A 520 5.03 -3.81 -24.07
CA GLY A 520 5.58 -5.16 -23.87
C GLY A 520 7.10 -5.23 -23.77
N ASN A 521 7.81 -4.10 -23.78
CA ASN A 521 9.25 -4.10 -23.56
C ASN A 521 9.60 -4.59 -22.15
N LEU A 522 10.64 -5.41 -22.07
CA LEU A 522 11.19 -5.89 -20.81
C LEU A 522 12.31 -4.96 -20.36
N VAL A 523 12.05 -4.20 -19.30
CA VAL A 523 12.93 -3.12 -18.81
C VAL A 523 13.67 -3.59 -17.57
N ALA A 524 14.96 -3.85 -17.73
CA ALA A 524 15.87 -4.22 -16.66
C ALA A 524 16.71 -3.00 -16.22
N MET A 525 17.43 -3.15 -15.12
CA MET A 525 18.18 -2.06 -14.50
C MET A 525 19.56 -2.50 -13.99
N LYS A 526 20.49 -1.54 -13.99
CA LYS A 526 21.82 -1.66 -13.36
C LYS A 526 22.08 -0.44 -12.50
N LEU A 527 22.69 -0.66 -11.35
CA LEU A 527 23.17 0.36 -10.43
C LEU A 527 24.70 0.46 -10.53
N VAL A 528 25.23 1.69 -10.52
CA VAL A 528 26.67 1.95 -10.39
C VAL A 528 26.86 2.75 -9.11
N ASN A 529 27.69 2.24 -8.22
CA ASN A 529 28.16 2.96 -7.04
C ASN A 529 29.50 3.64 -7.40
N HIS A 530 29.48 4.97 -7.56
CA HIS A 530 30.66 5.76 -7.91
C HIS A 530 31.60 5.98 -6.73
N THR A 531 31.14 5.79 -5.49
CA THR A 531 32.00 5.85 -4.30
C THR A 531 32.97 4.66 -4.29
N THR A 532 32.46 3.45 -4.54
CA THR A 532 33.24 2.20 -4.49
C THR A 532 33.79 1.77 -5.84
N GLY A 533 33.16 2.19 -6.94
CA GLY A 533 33.44 1.72 -8.29
C GLY A 533 32.73 0.42 -8.67
N ASP A 534 31.82 -0.06 -7.81
CA ASP A 534 31.08 -1.30 -8.05
C ASP A 534 29.88 -1.10 -8.98
N THR A 535 29.47 -2.17 -9.65
CA THR A 535 28.30 -2.22 -10.52
C THR A 535 27.46 -3.42 -10.17
N PHE A 536 26.17 -3.20 -9.95
CA PHE A 536 25.19 -4.22 -9.58
C PHE A 536 24.10 -4.30 -10.65
N TRP A 537 23.64 -5.51 -10.89
CA TRP A 537 22.62 -5.85 -11.87
C TRP A 537 21.36 -6.33 -11.15
N GLY A 538 20.18 -6.03 -11.73
CA GLY A 538 18.91 -6.53 -11.20
C GLY A 538 18.84 -8.07 -11.22
N PHE A 539 19.60 -8.72 -12.11
CA PHE A 539 19.77 -10.17 -12.16
C PHE A 539 21.00 -10.61 -11.36
N SER A 540 20.81 -11.43 -10.33
CA SER A 540 21.91 -11.80 -9.42
C SER A 540 23.05 -12.55 -10.11
N GLN A 541 22.77 -13.25 -11.22
CA GLN A 541 23.75 -13.96 -12.03
C GLN A 541 24.85 -13.01 -12.57
N GLY A 542 24.54 -11.72 -12.74
CA GLY A 542 25.48 -10.68 -13.13
C GLY A 542 26.34 -10.12 -11.98
N ASN A 543 26.05 -10.48 -10.73
CA ASN A 543 26.69 -9.93 -9.54
C ASN A 543 27.73 -10.90 -8.94
N GLU A 544 28.40 -10.45 -7.89
CA GLU A 544 29.40 -11.26 -7.20
C GLU A 544 28.84 -12.53 -6.57
N VAL A 545 29.75 -13.47 -6.34
CA VAL A 545 29.46 -14.75 -5.70
C VAL A 545 30.05 -14.75 -4.28
N VAL A 546 29.20 -14.91 -3.27
CA VAL A 546 29.59 -15.05 -1.87
C VAL A 546 29.15 -16.43 -1.38
N ALA A 547 30.08 -17.16 -0.76
CA ALA A 547 29.84 -18.53 -0.29
C ALA A 547 29.25 -19.48 -1.37
N GLY A 548 29.61 -19.26 -2.64
CA GLY A 548 29.15 -20.06 -3.77
C GLY A 548 27.75 -19.70 -4.29
N GLN A 549 27.15 -18.60 -3.82
CA GLN A 549 25.85 -18.11 -4.26
C GLN A 549 25.97 -16.69 -4.83
N HIS A 550 25.24 -16.41 -5.90
CA HIS A 550 25.11 -15.07 -6.45
C HIS A 550 24.35 -14.15 -5.49
N VAL A 551 24.84 -12.92 -5.31
CA VAL A 551 24.22 -11.92 -4.43
C VAL A 551 23.11 -11.16 -5.16
N GLY A 552 21.92 -11.14 -4.57
CA GLY A 552 20.81 -10.30 -5.01
C GLY A 552 20.93 -8.89 -4.46
N HIS A 553 20.93 -7.89 -5.33
CA HIS A 553 20.98 -6.46 -4.96
C HIS A 553 19.65 -5.73 -5.19
N LEU A 554 18.61 -6.47 -5.58
CA LEU A 554 17.31 -5.90 -5.91
C LEU A 554 16.22 -6.51 -5.01
N TRP A 555 15.40 -5.64 -4.43
CA TRP A 555 14.22 -5.98 -3.65
C TRP A 555 12.95 -5.50 -4.34
N SER A 556 11.83 -6.22 -4.28
CA SER A 556 10.56 -5.78 -4.89
C SER A 556 9.61 -5.26 -3.82
N TYR A 557 9.15 -4.02 -4.00
CA TYR A 557 8.12 -3.37 -3.20
C TYR A 557 6.73 -3.37 -3.89
N GLY A 558 6.54 -4.17 -4.94
CA GLY A 558 5.28 -4.29 -5.68
C GLY A 558 5.05 -3.17 -6.69
N LEU A 559 4.16 -3.41 -7.67
CA LEU A 559 3.78 -2.52 -8.77
C LEU A 559 4.96 -1.71 -9.34
N ASN A 560 5.88 -2.40 -10.02
CA ASN A 560 7.06 -1.81 -10.65
C ASN A 560 7.90 -0.91 -9.70
N THR A 561 7.93 -1.24 -8.41
CA THR A 561 8.75 -0.56 -7.40
C THR A 561 9.81 -1.51 -6.86
N TRP A 562 11.07 -1.09 -6.87
CA TRP A 562 12.20 -1.87 -6.39
C TRP A 562 13.12 -1.04 -5.47
N GLY A 563 13.78 -1.75 -4.56
CA GLY A 563 14.84 -1.22 -3.70
C GLY A 563 16.19 -1.83 -4.09
N TRP A 564 17.27 -1.06 -3.94
CA TRP A 564 18.63 -1.49 -4.20
C TRP A 564 19.47 -1.56 -2.94
N GLU A 565 20.37 -2.54 -2.90
CA GLU A 565 21.52 -2.59 -2.00
C GLU A 565 22.79 -2.21 -2.79
N ASP A 566 23.55 -1.21 -2.32
CA ASP A 566 24.66 -0.61 -3.06
C ASP A 566 26.08 -1.07 -2.63
N LEU A 567 26.15 -2.03 -1.70
CA LEU A 567 27.40 -2.60 -1.18
C LEU A 567 27.57 -4.09 -1.53
N ARG A 568 28.79 -4.48 -1.91
CA ARG A 568 29.15 -5.89 -2.15
C ARG A 568 28.87 -6.79 -0.95
N GLY A 569 28.54 -8.05 -1.26
CA GLY A 569 28.23 -9.08 -0.28
C GLY A 569 26.85 -8.94 0.33
N GLY A 570 26.02 -8.07 -0.23
CA GLY A 570 24.66 -7.76 0.22
C GLY A 570 24.61 -6.73 1.34
N GLY A 571 25.71 -6.01 1.62
CA GLY A 571 25.81 -4.93 2.61
C GLY A 571 25.00 -5.11 3.89
N ASP A 572 24.16 -4.13 4.22
CA ASP A 572 23.33 -4.14 5.44
C ASP A 572 21.92 -4.75 5.22
N ARG A 573 21.58 -5.01 3.95
CA ARG A 573 20.40 -5.72 3.46
C ARG A 573 19.11 -4.93 3.68
N ASP A 574 19.17 -3.62 3.79
CA ASP A 574 17.97 -2.81 3.96
C ASP A 574 17.27 -2.45 2.64
N PHE A 575 17.98 -2.62 1.51
CA PHE A 575 17.54 -2.38 0.14
C PHE A 575 16.91 -1.00 -0.09
N ASN A 576 17.22 -0.02 0.75
CA ASN A 576 16.70 1.34 0.60
C ASN A 576 17.78 2.33 0.15
N ASP A 577 19.01 1.87 -0.13
CA ASP A 577 20.09 2.70 -0.66
C ASP A 577 19.61 3.51 -1.86
N LEU A 578 18.89 2.86 -2.79
CA LEU A 578 18.11 3.52 -3.84
C LEU A 578 16.80 2.79 -4.09
N VAL A 579 15.68 3.45 -3.80
CA VAL A 579 14.33 2.99 -4.16
C VAL A 579 13.90 3.65 -5.46
N VAL A 580 13.32 2.85 -6.36
CA VAL A 580 12.93 3.22 -7.71
C VAL A 580 11.53 2.72 -8.05
N GLN A 581 10.73 3.54 -8.73
CA GLN A 581 9.50 3.11 -9.38
C GLN A 581 9.51 3.46 -10.87
N LEU A 582 9.06 2.51 -11.70
CA LEU A 582 8.75 2.72 -13.11
C LEU A 582 7.23 2.83 -13.30
N ASP A 583 6.78 3.89 -13.95
CA ASP A 583 5.38 4.16 -14.23
C ASP A 583 5.18 4.45 -15.72
N PHE A 584 4.45 3.56 -16.40
CA PHE A 584 4.23 3.59 -17.84
C PHE A 584 2.95 4.33 -18.27
N THR A 585 2.18 4.88 -17.31
CA THR A 585 0.85 5.44 -17.58
C THR A 585 0.71 6.90 -17.18
N SER A 586 1.43 7.36 -16.14
CA SER A 586 1.26 8.71 -15.58
C SER A 586 1.46 9.86 -16.57
N GLN A 587 2.32 9.67 -17.57
CA GLN A 587 2.64 10.68 -18.59
C GLN A 587 1.72 10.63 -19.82
N SER A 588 0.65 9.82 -19.76
CA SER A 588 -0.37 9.80 -20.81
C SER A 588 -1.34 10.98 -20.67
N GLY A 589 -1.92 11.40 -21.79
CA GLY A 589 -2.93 12.46 -21.84
C GLY A 589 -2.37 13.83 -21.46
N HIS A 590 -3.00 14.48 -20.49
CA HIS A 590 -2.62 15.81 -19.98
C HIS A 590 -1.58 15.77 -18.86
N ASN A 591 -1.02 14.59 -18.52
CA ASN A 591 0.01 14.42 -17.49
C ASN A 591 -0.46 14.79 -16.07
N TRP A 592 -1.73 14.56 -15.73
CA TRP A 592 -2.28 14.90 -14.41
C TRP A 592 -1.67 14.10 -13.25
N LEU A 593 -0.89 13.05 -13.55
CA LEU A 593 -0.29 12.15 -12.56
C LEU A 593 1.24 12.27 -12.46
N VAL A 594 1.87 13.21 -13.17
CA VAL A 594 3.34 13.39 -13.18
C VAL A 594 3.79 14.37 -12.11
#